data_AF-A0A1D1UNY0-F1
#
_entry.id   AF-A0A1D1UNY0-F1
#
_cell.length_a   1.000
_cell.length_b   1.000
_cell.length_c   1.000
_cell.angle_alpha   90.00
_cell.angle_beta   90.00
_cell.angle_gamma   90.00
#
_symmetry.space_group_name_H-M   'P 1'
#
loop_
_entity.id
_entity.type
_entity.pdbx_description
1 polymer ?
#
loop_
_entity_poly.entity_id
_entity_poly.type
_entity_poly.pdbx_seq_one_letter_code
_entity_poly.pdbx_strand_id
1 'polypeptide(L)'
;MYKLLPKTLATEAFNRLEANETQLGQTEQTLETAPNATLMLCFWDIDSENPETSRQVVAIHKHLDLFAERFGYFKIETTQATFMAVSGIPTGTENTEENACVLAKKIVCFASNSAVSIPIYIGKISSR
;
A
#
# COMPACT_ATOMS: atom_id res chain seq x y z
N MET A 1 -6.77 8.91 11.17
CA MET A 1 -7.77 7.85 11.43
C MET A 1 -8.21 7.22 10.11
N TYR A 2 -7.30 6.72 9.26
CA TYR A 2 -7.63 6.03 7.99
C TYR A 2 -6.53 5.00 7.69
N LYS A 3 -6.51 3.90 8.45
CA LYS A 3 -5.49 2.83 8.30
C LYS A 3 -5.97 1.62 7.50
N LEU A 4 -7.29 1.42 7.42
CA LEU A 4 -7.89 0.21 6.84
C LEU A 4 -8.58 0.48 5.52
N LEU A 5 -9.05 1.71 5.31
CA LEU A 5 -9.75 2.13 4.12
C LEU A 5 -9.03 3.34 3.53
N PRO A 6 -9.02 3.47 2.19
CA PRO A 6 -8.57 4.69 1.57
C PRO A 6 -9.33 5.90 2.11
N LYS A 7 -8.64 7.06 2.21
CA LYS A 7 -9.20 8.26 2.86
C LYS A 7 -10.56 8.65 2.31
N THR A 8 -10.73 8.63 0.99
CA THR A 8 -12.00 8.97 0.31
C THR A 8 -13.14 8.05 0.75
N LEU A 9 -12.94 6.73 0.65
CA LEU A 9 -13.93 5.72 1.05
C LEU A 9 -14.24 5.78 2.55
N ALA A 10 -13.24 6.08 3.36
CA ALA A 10 -13.42 6.16 4.80
C ALA A 10 -14.14 7.43 5.24
N THR A 11 -13.89 8.57 4.58
CA THR A 11 -14.67 9.80 4.77
C THR A 11 -16.11 9.60 4.34
N GLU A 12 -16.34 8.91 3.22
CA GLU A 12 -17.68 8.57 2.75
C GLU A 12 -18.43 7.66 3.74
N ALA A 13 -17.78 6.58 4.19
CA ALA A 13 -18.34 5.70 5.20
C ALA A 13 -18.66 6.44 6.49
N PHE A 14 -17.78 7.34 6.93
CA PHE A 14 -18.00 8.17 8.12
C PHE A 14 -19.22 9.10 7.96
N ASN A 15 -19.33 9.81 6.84
CA ASN A 15 -20.44 10.72 6.57
C ASN A 15 -21.79 9.99 6.51
N ARG A 16 -21.82 8.77 5.96
CA ARG A 16 -23.03 7.93 5.92
C ARG A 16 -23.42 7.42 7.30
N LEU A 17 -22.44 7.04 8.12
CA LEU A 17 -22.68 6.68 9.53
C LEU A 17 -23.24 7.86 10.33
N GLU A 18 -22.74 9.08 10.14
CA GLU A 18 -23.30 10.29 10.78
C GLU A 18 -24.75 10.58 10.34
N ALA A 19 -25.11 10.19 9.11
CA ALA A 19 -26.47 10.32 8.59
C ALA A 19 -27.44 9.21 9.07
N ASN A 20 -27.03 8.33 9.99
CA ASN A 20 -27.78 7.13 10.43
C ASN A 20 -28.14 6.16 9.28
N GLU A 21 -27.42 6.22 8.17
CA GLU A 21 -27.52 5.23 7.09
C GLU A 21 -26.75 3.98 7.52
N THR A 22 -27.45 3.06 8.19
CA THR A 22 -26.88 1.79 8.71
C THR A 22 -26.65 0.74 7.63
N GLN A 23 -27.22 0.95 6.44
CA GLN A 23 -26.80 0.22 5.26
C GLN A 23 -25.55 0.92 4.74
N LEU A 24 -24.37 0.34 4.96
CA LEU A 24 -23.34 0.35 3.92
C LEU A 24 -24.11 -0.11 2.69
N GLY A 25 -24.49 0.86 1.84
CA GLY A 25 -25.49 0.63 0.80
C GLY A 25 -25.18 -0.69 0.13
N GLN A 26 -26.23 -1.44 -0.20
CA GLN A 26 -26.17 -2.48 -1.22
C GLN A 26 -25.65 -1.82 -2.51
N THR A 27 -24.38 -1.48 -2.51
CA THR A 27 -23.58 -1.36 -3.68
C THR A 27 -23.57 -2.82 -4.09
N GLU A 28 -24.33 -3.12 -5.15
CA GLU A 28 -23.92 -4.11 -6.13
C GLU A 28 -22.41 -4.27 -6.04
N GLN A 29 -21.87 -5.49 -6.04
CA GLN A 29 -20.41 -5.67 -6.10
C GLN A 29 -19.88 -4.93 -7.34
N THR A 30 -19.64 -3.63 -7.22
CA THR A 30 -19.17 -2.74 -8.26
C THR A 30 -17.70 -3.00 -8.22
N LEU A 31 -17.33 -4.05 -8.95
CA LEU A 31 -15.97 -4.38 -9.22
C LEU A 31 -15.44 -3.24 -10.10
N GLU A 32 -14.91 -2.22 -9.44
CA GLU A 32 -14.31 -1.08 -10.12
C GLU A 32 -12.98 -1.53 -10.72
N THR A 33 -12.86 -1.36 -12.03
CA THR A 33 -11.60 -1.63 -12.73
C THR A 33 -10.68 -0.44 -12.57
N ALA A 34 -9.40 -0.71 -12.35
CA ALA A 34 -8.36 0.30 -12.25
C ALA A 34 -7.37 0.15 -13.42
N PRO A 35 -7.72 0.66 -14.62
CA PRO A 35 -6.99 0.37 -15.86
C PRO A 35 -5.57 0.95 -15.92
N ASN A 36 -5.24 1.88 -15.01
CA ASN A 36 -3.94 2.58 -14.94
C ASN A 36 -3.26 2.46 -13.57
N ALA A 37 -3.59 1.42 -12.80
CA ALA A 37 -2.98 1.21 -11.49
C ALA A 37 -1.57 0.61 -11.61
N THR A 38 -0.66 1.06 -10.74
CA THR A 38 0.68 0.45 -10.61
C THR A 38 0.84 -0.15 -9.22
N LEU A 39 1.10 -1.45 -9.19
CA LEU A 39 1.32 -2.23 -7.98
C LEU A 39 2.81 -2.34 -7.70
N MET A 40 3.17 -2.17 -6.43
CA MET A 40 4.50 -2.43 -5.93
C MET A 40 4.43 -3.53 -4.87
N LEU A 41 5.24 -4.56 -5.06
CA LEU A 41 5.37 -5.71 -4.17
C LEU A 41 6.83 -5.80 -3.72
N CYS A 42 7.03 -5.90 -2.41
CA CYS A 42 8.31 -6.23 -1.82
C CYS A 42 8.16 -7.49 -0.96
N PHE A 43 9.20 -8.30 -0.91
CA PHE A 43 9.28 -9.44 -0.01
C PHE A 43 10.67 -9.54 0.58
N TRP A 44 10.78 -10.15 1.76
CA TRP A 44 12.05 -10.38 2.42
C TRP A 44 11.95 -11.62 3.31
N ASP A 45 13.09 -12.24 3.56
CA ASP A 45 13.15 -13.39 4.45
C ASP A 45 13.04 -12.93 5.91
N ILE A 46 12.27 -13.67 6.68
CA ILE A 46 12.12 -13.46 8.12
C ILE A 46 12.59 -14.73 8.82
N ASP A 47 13.63 -14.59 9.63
CA ASP A 47 13.93 -15.56 10.67
C ASP A 47 12.97 -15.36 11.85
N SER A 48 11.94 -16.18 11.91
CA SER A 48 10.87 -16.10 12.92
C SER A 48 11.33 -16.48 14.33
N GLU A 49 12.49 -17.14 14.47
CA GLU A 49 13.01 -17.57 15.78
C GLU A 49 13.81 -16.48 16.48
N ASN A 50 14.19 -15.43 15.75
CA ASN A 50 14.97 -14.31 16.28
C ASN A 50 14.07 -13.08 16.60
N PRO A 51 13.92 -12.70 17.88
CA PRO A 51 13.10 -11.55 18.29
C PRO A 51 13.66 -10.20 17.82
N GLU A 52 14.95 -10.09 17.51
CA GLU A 52 15.53 -8.88 16.92
C GLU A 52 15.05 -8.68 15.47
N THR A 53 14.92 -9.76 14.71
CA THR A 53 14.33 -9.76 13.36
C THR A 53 12.90 -9.23 13.40
N SER A 54 12.11 -9.63 14.39
CA SER A 54 10.74 -9.12 14.56
C SER A 54 10.68 -7.60 14.74
N ARG A 55 11.61 -7.01 15.52
CA ARG A 55 11.70 -5.56 15.69
C ARG A 55 12.10 -4.86 14.39
N GLN A 56 13.04 -5.44 13.65
CA GLN A 56 13.47 -4.93 12.35
C GLN A 56 12.32 -4.95 11.34
N VAL A 57 11.55 -6.04 11.26
CA VAL A 57 10.37 -6.16 10.37
C VAL A 57 9.35 -5.07 10.66
N VAL A 58 9.03 -4.80 11.94
CA VAL A 58 8.13 -3.71 12.32
C VAL A 58 8.69 -2.35 11.90
N ALA A 59 10.00 -2.13 12.03
CA ALA A 59 10.64 -0.88 11.63
C ALA A 59 10.62 -0.69 10.10
N ILE A 60 10.87 -1.75 9.33
CA ILE A 60 10.79 -1.77 7.87
C ILE A 60 9.37 -1.42 7.43
N HIS A 61 8.35 -2.15 7.91
CA HIS A 61 6.94 -1.88 7.59
C HIS A 61 6.56 -0.42 7.86
N LYS A 62 6.96 0.14 9.01
CA LYS A 62 6.67 1.55 9.33
C LYS A 62 7.31 2.53 8.34
N HIS A 63 8.54 2.29 7.90
CA HIS A 63 9.20 3.16 6.92
C HIS A 63 8.55 3.03 5.55
N LEU A 64 8.23 1.81 5.13
CA LEU A 64 7.54 1.55 3.86
C LEU A 64 6.15 2.19 3.83
N ASP A 65 5.39 2.10 4.94
CA ASP A 65 4.09 2.75 5.09
C ASP A 65 4.21 4.28 4.91
N LEU A 66 5.18 4.90 5.56
CA LEU A 66 5.43 6.35 5.45
C LEU A 66 5.83 6.76 4.04
N PHE A 67 6.63 5.96 3.34
CA PHE A 67 6.97 6.23 1.95
C PHE A 67 5.75 6.09 1.04
N ALA A 68 4.98 5.01 1.19
CA ALA A 68 3.78 4.79 0.39
C ALA A 68 2.78 5.94 0.55
N GLU A 69 2.45 6.33 1.79
CA GLU A 69 1.54 7.46 2.04
C GLU A 69 2.03 8.76 1.41
N ARG A 70 3.35 9.03 1.48
CA ARG A 70 3.94 10.26 0.92
C ARG A 70 3.88 10.32 -0.60
N PHE A 71 3.97 9.19 -1.28
CA PHE A 71 4.01 9.11 -2.75
C PHE A 71 2.68 8.68 -3.37
N GLY A 72 1.57 8.85 -2.63
CA GLY A 72 0.23 8.60 -3.17
C GLY A 72 -0.06 7.13 -3.43
N TYR A 73 0.57 6.24 -2.67
CA TYR A 73 0.26 4.82 -2.65
C TYR A 73 -0.72 4.49 -1.54
N PHE A 74 -1.65 3.59 -1.82
CA PHE A 74 -2.47 2.93 -0.83
C PHE A 74 -1.87 1.56 -0.49
N LYS A 75 -1.64 1.29 0.79
CA LYS A 75 -1.18 -0.01 1.27
C LYS A 75 -2.30 -1.05 1.15
N ILE A 76 -2.00 -2.17 0.51
CA ILE A 76 -2.88 -3.35 0.47
C ILE A 76 -2.55 -4.22 1.69
N GLU A 77 -3.47 -5.06 2.14
CA GLU A 77 -3.21 -6.00 3.23
C GLU A 77 -1.96 -6.85 2.97
N THR A 78 -1.09 -6.95 3.98
CA THR A 78 0.25 -7.55 3.88
C THR A 78 0.46 -8.64 4.92
N THR A 79 1.31 -9.61 4.62
CA THR A 79 1.86 -10.52 5.63
C THR A 79 3.07 -9.90 6.32
N GLN A 80 3.67 -10.58 7.31
CA GLN A 80 4.88 -10.09 7.95
C GLN A 80 6.05 -9.94 6.96
N ALA A 81 6.18 -10.88 6.04
CA ALA A 81 7.28 -11.00 5.07
C ALA A 81 7.05 -10.25 3.75
N THR A 82 5.90 -9.58 3.61
CA THR A 82 5.53 -8.92 2.36
C THR A 82 5.13 -7.48 2.61
N PHE A 83 5.35 -6.63 1.61
CA PHE A 83 4.80 -5.30 1.56
C PHE A 83 4.17 -5.09 0.19
N MET A 84 2.92 -4.64 0.16
CA MET A 84 2.19 -4.39 -1.07
C MET A 84 1.52 -3.03 -1.02
N ALA A 85 1.68 -2.25 -2.07
CA ALA A 85 1.03 -0.97 -2.21
C ALA A 85 0.65 -0.71 -3.67
N VAL A 86 -0.42 0.06 -3.88
CA VAL A 86 -0.93 0.41 -5.20
C VAL A 86 -1.03 1.93 -5.37
N SER A 87 -0.59 2.43 -6.53
CA SER A 87 -0.83 3.80 -6.97
C SER A 87 -1.91 3.80 -8.05
N GLY A 88 -2.75 4.83 -8.07
CA GLY A 88 -3.91 4.93 -8.96
C GLY A 88 -5.20 4.31 -8.39
N ILE A 89 -5.17 3.82 -7.14
CA ILE A 89 -6.34 3.34 -6.39
C ILE A 89 -6.30 3.93 -4.98
N PRO A 90 -7.45 4.38 -4.43
CA PRO A 90 -8.76 4.50 -5.08
C PRO A 90 -8.84 5.70 -6.02
N THR A 91 -7.93 6.67 -5.87
CA THR A 91 -7.92 7.89 -6.67
C THR A 91 -6.98 7.67 -7.85
N GLY A 92 -7.55 7.71 -9.05
CA GLY A 92 -6.78 7.63 -10.28
C GLY A 92 -5.71 8.73 -10.38
N THR A 93 -4.57 8.39 -10.94
CA THR A 93 -3.51 9.34 -11.28
C THR A 93 -2.82 8.88 -12.56
N GLU A 94 -2.31 9.81 -13.35
CA GLU A 94 -1.56 9.50 -14.58
C GLU A 94 -0.09 9.16 -14.27
N ASN A 95 0.41 9.55 -13.08
CA ASN A 95 1.81 9.44 -12.71
C ASN A 95 2.13 8.15 -11.93
N THR A 96 1.37 7.07 -12.12
CA THR A 96 1.55 5.84 -11.32
C THR A 96 2.92 5.18 -11.51
N GLU A 97 3.49 5.28 -12.71
CA GLU A 97 4.83 4.76 -13.03
C GLU A 97 5.94 5.60 -12.39
N GLU A 98 5.84 6.93 -12.46
CA GLU A 98 6.80 7.84 -11.83
C GLU A 98 6.80 7.67 -10.31
N ASN A 99 5.61 7.57 -9.71
CA ASN A 99 5.45 7.29 -8.29
C ASN A 99 6.14 5.97 -7.92
N ALA A 100 6.07 4.94 -8.78
CA ALA A 100 6.71 3.65 -8.56
C ALA A 100 8.24 3.77 -8.56
N CYS A 101 8.80 4.47 -9.54
CA CYS A 101 10.24 4.71 -9.61
C CYS A 101 10.76 5.48 -8.39
N VAL A 102 10.02 6.50 -7.96
CA VAL A 102 10.39 7.32 -6.78
C VAL A 102 10.34 6.47 -5.51
N LEU A 103 9.26 5.71 -5.32
CA LEU A 103 9.09 4.85 -4.15
C LEU A 103 10.17 3.75 -4.12
N ALA A 104 10.41 3.07 -5.23
CA ALA A 104 11.45 2.05 -5.34
C ALA A 104 12.84 2.62 -4.99
N LYS A 105 13.18 3.82 -5.50
CA LYS A 105 14.43 4.49 -5.14
C LYS A 105 14.54 4.74 -3.63
N LYS A 106 13.46 5.16 -2.97
CA LYS A 106 13.46 5.39 -1.51
C LYS A 106 13.64 4.10 -0.73
N ILE A 107 13.02 3.00 -1.17
CA ILE A 107 13.17 1.68 -0.55
C ILE A 107 14.61 1.19 -0.69
N VAL A 108 15.21 1.30 -1.88
CA VAL A 108 16.62 0.92 -2.10
C VAL A 108 17.55 1.71 -1.18
N CYS A 109 17.38 3.04 -1.10
CA CYS A 109 18.18 3.87 -0.19
C CYS A 109 17.97 3.53 1.30
N PHE A 110 16.78 3.09 1.68
CA PHE A 110 16.50 2.64 3.04
C PHE A 110 17.15 1.28 3.32
N ALA A 111 17.02 0.34 2.40
CA ALA A 111 17.61 -1.00 2.46
C ALA A 111 19.14 -0.95 2.57
N SER A 112 19.79 -0.07 1.78
CA SER A 112 21.24 0.12 1.84
C SER A 112 21.75 0.59 3.20
N ASN A 113 20.92 1.32 3.95
CA ASN A 113 21.27 1.82 5.29
C ASN A 113 20.90 0.85 6.42
N SER A 114 20.14 -0.20 6.12
CA SER A 114 19.54 -1.10 7.12
C SER A 114 20.11 -2.52 7.10
N ALA A 115 21.08 -2.81 6.22
CA ALA A 115 21.66 -4.14 6.01
C ALA A 115 20.64 -5.25 5.67
N VAL A 116 19.46 -4.87 5.17
CA VAL A 116 18.40 -5.80 4.76
C VAL A 116 18.27 -5.78 3.24
N SER A 117 18.19 -6.97 2.63
CA SER A 117 17.87 -7.10 1.21
C SER A 117 16.35 -7.05 1.03
N ILE A 118 15.87 -6.08 0.26
CA ILE A 118 14.44 -5.92 -0.05
C ILE A 118 14.27 -5.98 -1.58
N PRO A 119 14.01 -7.17 -2.14
CA PRO A 119 13.52 -7.33 -3.51
C PRO A 119 12.29 -6.45 -3.79
N ILE A 120 12.27 -5.77 -4.94
CA ILE A 120 11.18 -4.87 -5.36
C ILE A 120 10.66 -5.33 -6.71
N TYR A 121 9.34 -5.51 -6.80
CA TYR A 121 8.60 -5.85 -8.01
C TYR A 121 7.61 -4.74 -8.30
N ILE A 122 7.64 -4.22 -9.53
CA ILE A 122 6.72 -3.19 -9.99
C ILE A 122 5.93 -3.78 -11.15
N GLY A 123 4.60 -3.79 -11.01
CA GLY A 123 3.68 -4.28 -12.03
C GLY A 123 2.65 -3.23 -12.38
N LYS A 124 2.53 -2.90 -13.67
CA LYS A 124 1.43 -2.08 -14.17
C LYS A 124 0.23 -2.97 -14.47
N ILE A 125 -0.91 -2.64 -13.88
CA ILE A 125 -2.20 -3.24 -14.23
C ILE A 125 -2.65 -2.53 -15.50
N SER A 126 -2.81 -3.29 -16.58
CA SER A 126 -3.39 -2.82 -17.85
C SER A 126 -4.48 -3.80 -18.25
N SER A 127 -5.71 -3.32 -18.37
CA SER A 127 -6.81 -4.07 -18.97
C SER A 127 -6.59 -4.11 -20.49
N ARG A 128 -6.43 -5.30 -21.06
CA ARG A 128 -6.52 -5.51 -22.50
C ARG A 128 -7.98 -5.46 -22.96
#